data_AF-A0AAF3F896-F1
#
_entry.id   AF-A0AAF3F896-F1
#
_cell.length_a   1.000
_cell.length_b   1.000
_cell.length_c   1.000
_cell.angle_alpha   90.00
_cell.angle_beta   90.00
_cell.angle_gamma   90.00
#
_symmetry.space_group_name_H-M   'P 1'
#
loop_
_entity.id
_entity.type
_entity.pdbx_description
1 polymer ?
#
loop_
_entity_poly.entity_id
_entity_poly.type
_entity_poly.pdbx_seq_one_letter_code
_entity_poly.pdbx_strand_id
1 'polypeptide(L)'
;MESLISKINKIQDVFAVVGSREAEIQLPQIVVVGAQSAGKSSVIEAIVGRDFLPRGTGIVTRRPLILQLCHTAAEDEEKRKGREGDWAQFEHTNAKIFDDFENDEKSLSAINHVILNNKSSK
;
A
#
# COMPACT_ATOMS: atom_id res chain seq x y z
N MET A 1 11.33 9.50 -3.97
CA MET A 1 10.49 8.39 -4.49
C MET A 1 9.57 8.87 -5.62
N GLU A 2 9.05 10.10 -5.53
CA GLU A 2 8.18 10.74 -6.55
C GLU A 2 8.75 10.73 -7.99
N SER A 3 10.05 11.01 -8.17
CA SER A 3 10.70 10.96 -9.49
C SER A 3 10.70 9.56 -10.13
N LEU A 4 10.77 8.50 -9.32
CA LEU A 4 10.73 7.11 -9.80
C LEU A 4 9.30 6.71 -10.19
N ILE A 5 8.31 7.11 -9.39
CA ILE A 5 6.88 6.89 -9.68
C ILE A 5 6.52 7.52 -11.02
N SER A 6 6.90 8.79 -11.24
CA SER A 6 6.64 9.48 -12.51
C SER A 6 7.28 8.77 -13.71
N LYS A 7 8.49 8.22 -13.55
CA LYS A 7 9.17 7.47 -14.62
C LYS A 7 8.50 6.12 -14.89
N ILE A 8 8.13 5.39 -13.85
CA ILE A 8 7.44 4.09 -13.97
C ILE A 8 6.08 4.29 -14.63
N ASN A 9 5.29 5.27 -14.18
CA ASN A 9 3.98 5.58 -14.76
C ASN A 9 4.10 5.91 -16.26
N LYS A 10 5.07 6.76 -16.65
CA LYS A 10 5.31 7.06 -18.07
C LYS A 10 5.64 5.83 -18.90
N ILE A 11 6.40 4.89 -18.34
CA ILE A 11 6.75 3.65 -19.04
C ILE A 11 5.51 2.74 -19.15
N GLN A 12 4.70 2.63 -18.09
CA GLN A 12 3.43 1.91 -18.11
C GLN A 12 2.46 2.49 -19.16
N ASP A 13 2.36 3.82 -19.26
CA ASP A 13 1.54 4.50 -20.27
C ASP A 13 2.00 4.17 -21.70
N VAL A 14 3.32 4.17 -21.94
CA VAL A 14 3.90 3.79 -23.23
C VAL A 14 3.56 2.33 -23.57
N PHE A 15 3.67 1.41 -22.61
CA PHE A 15 3.32 0.01 -22.84
C PHE A 15 1.82 -0.21 -23.07
N ALA A 16 0.96 0.57 -22.42
CA ALA A 16 -0.48 0.54 -22.63
C ALA A 16 -0.86 0.96 -24.08
N VAL A 17 -0.19 1.98 -24.63
CA VAL A 17 -0.43 2.48 -25.99
C VAL A 17 0.08 1.50 -27.07
N VAL A 18 1.21 0.84 -26.82
CA VAL A 18 1.85 -0.07 -27.79
C VAL A 18 1.14 -1.45 -27.84
N GLY A 19 0.10 -1.67 -27.03
CA GLY A 19 -0.67 -2.93 -27.01
C GLY A 19 0.10 -4.12 -26.45
N SER A 20 1.32 -3.90 -25.95
CA SER A 20 2.15 -4.89 -25.29
C SER A 20 1.70 -5.05 -23.85
N ARG A 21 0.51 -5.65 -23.64
CA ARG A 21 0.00 -6.01 -22.31
C ARG A 21 0.94 -6.96 -21.54
N GLU A 22 1.86 -7.60 -22.25
CA GLU A 22 2.90 -8.49 -21.72
C GLU A 22 4.09 -7.71 -21.12
N ALA A 23 4.18 -6.39 -21.34
CA ALA A 23 5.24 -5.53 -20.82
C ALA A 23 4.83 -4.78 -19.54
N GLU A 24 3.97 -5.40 -18.72
CA GLU A 24 3.69 -4.90 -17.39
C GLU A 24 4.98 -5.00 -16.57
N ILE A 25 5.58 -3.84 -16.24
CA ILE A 25 6.78 -3.82 -15.40
C ILE A 25 6.38 -4.33 -14.02
N GLN A 26 6.75 -5.58 -13.75
CA GLN A 26 6.63 -6.15 -12.42
C GLN A 26 7.69 -5.53 -11.52
N LEU A 27 7.25 -4.79 -10.51
CA LEU A 27 8.14 -4.30 -9.48
C LEU A 27 8.58 -5.47 -8.59
N PRO A 28 9.85 -5.49 -8.12
CA PRO A 28 10.32 -6.53 -7.23
C PRO A 28 9.53 -6.51 -5.93
N GLN A 29 9.15 -7.69 -5.45
CA GLN A 29 8.51 -7.82 -4.14
C GLN A 29 9.54 -7.59 -3.04
N ILE A 30 9.22 -6.69 -2.10
CA ILE A 30 10.06 -6.40 -0.94
C ILE A 30 9.62 -7.27 0.23
N VAL A 31 10.58 -7.99 0.83
CA VAL A 31 10.35 -8.80 2.02
C VAL A 31 11.20 -8.25 3.16
N VAL A 32 10.56 -7.97 4.29
CA VAL A 32 11.23 -7.44 5.49
C VAL A 32 11.37 -8.57 6.51
N VAL A 33 12.61 -8.94 6.82
CA VAL A 33 12.96 -9.96 7.81
C VAL A 33 13.94 -9.42 8.84
N GLY A 34 13.90 -9.96 10.06
CA GLY A 34 14.81 -9.54 11.12
C GLY A 34 14.32 -9.90 12.51
N ALA A 35 15.21 -9.78 13.49
CA ALA A 35 14.93 -10.06 14.91
C ALA A 35 13.74 -9.22 15.44
N GLN A 36 13.15 -9.66 16.55
CA GLN A 36 12.12 -8.89 17.25
C GLN A 36 12.68 -7.49 17.59
N SER A 37 11.84 -6.44 17.47
CA SER A 37 12.23 -5.05 17.74
C SER A 37 13.29 -4.43 16.82
N ALA A 38 13.76 -5.14 15.78
CA ALA A 38 14.72 -4.60 14.80
C ALA A 38 14.18 -3.47 13.88
N GLY A 39 13.03 -2.86 14.20
CA GLY A 39 12.46 -1.76 13.42
C GLY A 39 11.74 -2.17 12.12
N LYS A 40 11.40 -3.46 11.94
CA LYS A 40 10.71 -3.97 10.73
C LYS A 40 9.46 -3.17 10.37
N SER A 41 8.57 -2.94 11.34
CA SER A 41 7.35 -2.16 11.12
C SER A 41 7.68 -0.72 10.75
N SER A 42 8.66 -0.12 11.39
CA SER A 42 9.08 1.26 11.11
C SER A 42 9.65 1.43 9.70
N VAL A 43 10.36 0.44 9.16
CA VAL A 43 10.82 0.45 7.76
C VAL A 43 9.64 0.41 6.79
N ILE A 44 8.64 -0.42 7.07
CA ILE A 44 7.43 -0.52 6.24
C ILE A 44 6.65 0.81 6.29
N GLU A 45 6.41 1.35 7.50
CA GLU A 45 5.74 2.64 7.69
C GLU A 45 6.48 3.80 7.01
N ALA A 46 7.82 3.80 7.05
CA ALA A 46 8.62 4.81 6.35
C ALA A 46 8.50 4.73 4.81
N ILE A 47 8.30 3.53 4.25
CA ILE A 47 8.04 3.36 2.80
C ILE A 47 6.63 3.85 2.44
N VAL A 48 5.64 3.56 3.30
CA VAL A 48 4.25 3.96 3.11
C VAL A 48 4.04 5.46 3.37
N GLY A 49 4.83 6.05 4.27
CA GLY A 49 4.71 7.42 4.72
C GLY A 49 3.59 7.66 5.74
N ARG A 50 3.05 6.60 6.35
CA ARG A 50 1.98 6.65 7.34
C ARG A 50 2.18 5.59 8.41
N ASP A 51 1.66 5.88 9.60
CA ASP A 51 1.55 4.93 10.70
C ASP A 51 0.25 4.15 10.54
N PHE A 52 0.36 2.83 10.45
CA PHE A 52 -0.79 1.93 10.27
C PHE A 52 -0.50 0.52 10.78
N LEU A 53 0.71 0.24 11.25
CA LEU A 53 1.00 -1.04 11.86
C LEU A 53 0.83 -0.90 13.37
N PRO A 54 0.21 -1.90 14.03
CA PRO A 54 -0.01 -1.81 15.46
C PRO A 54 1.34 -1.60 16.18
N ARG A 55 1.35 -0.72 17.18
CA ARG A 55 2.50 -0.49 18.07
C ARG A 55 2.21 -1.13 19.44
N GLY A 56 3.24 -1.65 20.10
CA GLY A 56 3.06 -2.25 21.42
C GLY A 56 4.31 -2.90 21.99
N THR A 57 4.22 -3.30 23.27
CA THR A 57 5.27 -4.06 23.96
C THR A 57 5.14 -5.56 23.67
N GLY A 58 6.26 -6.28 23.62
CA GLY A 58 6.28 -7.72 23.32
C GLY A 58 6.25 -8.04 21.82
N ILE A 59 5.65 -9.17 21.44
CA ILE A 59 5.56 -9.59 20.03
C ILE A 59 4.33 -8.93 19.39
N VAL A 60 4.62 -7.99 18.50
CA VAL A 60 3.63 -7.15 17.81
C VAL A 60 3.12 -7.83 16.55
N THR A 61 4.02 -8.18 15.62
CA THR A 61 3.67 -8.90 14.39
C THR A 61 3.63 -10.40 14.66
N ARG A 62 2.42 -10.97 14.75
CA ARG A 62 2.22 -12.42 15.01
C ARG A 62 1.83 -13.22 13.77
N ARG A 63 1.58 -12.54 12.65
CA ARG A 63 1.19 -13.14 11.37
C ARG A 63 1.96 -12.44 10.25
N PRO A 64 2.37 -13.16 9.18
CA PRO A 64 2.90 -12.52 7.99
C PRO A 64 1.88 -11.53 7.42
N LEU A 65 2.35 -10.35 7.01
CA LEU A 65 1.54 -9.32 6.41
C LEU A 65 1.93 -9.18 4.93
N ILE A 66 0.96 -9.34 4.05
CA ILE A 66 1.08 -8.99 2.64
C ILE A 66 0.57 -7.56 2.50
N LEU A 67 1.43 -6.68 2.02
CA LEU A 67 1.10 -5.28 1.75
C LEU A 67 1.16 -5.04 0.25
N GLN A 68 0.02 -4.62 -0.32
CA GLN A 68 -0.07 -4.22 -1.71
C GLN A 68 -0.25 -2.70 -1.78
N LEU A 69 0.75 -2.01 -2.34
CA LEU A 69 0.67 -0.58 -2.62
C LEU A 69 0.09 -0.39 -4.02
N CYS A 70 -1.08 0.25 -4.09
CA CYS A 70 -1.77 0.60 -5.31
C CYS A 70 -1.69 2.09 -5.54
N HIS A 71 -1.18 2.48 -6.72
CA HIS A 71 -1.24 3.86 -7.16
C HIS A 71 -2.63 4.13 -7.76
N THR A 72 -3.34 5.13 -7.25
CA THR A 72 -4.57 5.62 -7.90
C THR A 72 -4.35 7.04 -8.41
N ALA A 73 -4.46 7.21 -9.72
CA ALA A 73 -4.36 8.52 -10.35
C ALA A 73 -5.47 9.46 -9.84
N ALA A 74 -5.15 10.76 -9.74
CA ALA A 74 -6.12 11.75 -9.28
C ALA A 74 -7.35 11.86 -10.21
N GLU A 75 -7.17 11.53 -11.48
CA GLU A 75 -8.16 11.59 -12.56
C GLU A 75 -9.07 10.35 -12.62
N ASP A 76 -8.68 9.25 -11.96
CA ASP A 76 -9.44 7.99 -11.91
C ASP A 76 -10.57 8.07 -10.86
N GLU A 77 -11.60 8.89 -11.13
CA GLU A 77 -12.73 9.08 -10.20
C GLU A 77 -13.50 7.77 -9.91
N GLU A 78 -13.62 6.89 -10.90
CA GLU A 78 -14.29 5.59 -10.77
C GLU A 78 -13.63 4.72 -9.70
N LYS A 79 -12.29 4.67 -9.67
CA LYS A 79 -11.53 3.93 -8.65
C LYS A 79 -11.56 4.65 -7.30
N ARG A 80 -11.56 5.99 -7.30
CA ARG A 80 -11.62 6.80 -6.06
C ARG A 80 -12.98 6.74 -5.39
N LYS A 81 -14.06 6.39 -6.10
CA LYS A 81 -15.43 6.40 -5.57
C LYS A 81 -15.76 7.70 -4.83
N GLY A 82 -15.29 8.84 -5.35
CA GLY A 82 -15.49 10.18 -4.77
C GLY A 82 -14.72 10.50 -3.48
N ARG A 83 -13.74 9.68 -3.06
CA ARG A 83 -13.01 9.86 -1.80
C ARG A 83 -11.85 10.82 -1.95
N GLU A 84 -11.64 11.72 -0.99
CA GLU A 84 -10.42 12.54 -0.90
C GLU A 84 -9.41 11.90 0.07
N GLY A 85 -8.18 11.66 -0.39
CA GLY A 85 -7.12 11.06 0.43
C GLY A 85 -6.76 9.61 0.08
N ASP A 86 -5.91 9.02 0.92
CA ASP A 86 -5.45 7.63 0.84
C ASP A 86 -6.43 6.73 1.60
N TRP A 87 -6.55 5.47 1.19
CA TRP A 87 -7.41 4.52 1.88
C TRP A 87 -6.86 3.10 1.83
N ALA A 88 -7.23 2.31 2.83
CA ALA A 88 -6.97 0.89 2.88
C ALA A 88 -8.21 0.06 2.60
N GLN A 89 -7.99 -1.14 2.05
CA GLN A 89 -8.97 -2.20 1.98
C GLN A 89 -8.32 -3.49 2.49
N PHE A 90 -9.09 -4.27 3.23
CA PHE A 90 -8.66 -5.61 3.63
C PHE A 90 -9.42 -6.67 2.86
N GLU A 91 -8.72 -7.74 2.49
CA GLU A 91 -9.30 -8.82 1.70
C GLU A 91 -10.51 -9.46 2.40
N HIS A 92 -10.45 -9.62 3.72
CA HIS A 92 -11.49 -10.27 4.52
C HIS A 92 -12.68 -9.38 4.89
N THR A 93 -12.66 -8.09 4.55
CA THR A 93 -13.71 -7.14 4.97
C THR A 93 -14.72 -6.82 3.88
N ASN A 94 -14.86 -7.70 2.88
CA ASN A 94 -15.81 -7.54 1.76
C ASN A 94 -15.76 -6.16 1.13
N ALA A 95 -14.54 -5.68 0.84
CA ALA A 95 -14.29 -4.35 0.28
C ALA A 95 -14.76 -3.16 1.14
N LYS A 96 -14.89 -3.35 2.46
CA LYS A 96 -14.92 -2.22 3.40
C LYS A 96 -13.64 -1.41 3.24
N ILE A 97 -13.81 -0.08 3.21
CA ILE A 97 -12.73 0.87 3.05
C ILE A 97 -12.48 1.57 4.37
N PHE A 98 -11.21 1.83 4.64
CA PHE A 98 -10.67 2.42 5.85
C PHE A 98 -9.84 3.64 5.45
N ASP A 99 -10.25 4.82 5.89
CA ASP A 99 -9.60 6.11 5.64
C ASP A 99 -8.91 6.67 6.90
N ASP A 100 -9.28 6.16 8.08
CA ASP A 100 -8.69 6.50 9.37
C ASP A 100 -7.77 5.39 9.89
N PHE A 101 -6.50 5.50 9.51
CA PHE A 101 -5.48 4.50 9.84
C PHE A 101 -5.16 4.40 11.34
N GLU A 102 -5.43 5.45 12.13
CA GLU A 102 -5.18 5.45 13.58
C GLU A 102 -6.27 4.68 14.33
N ASN A 103 -7.54 4.93 13.98
CA ASN A 103 -8.66 4.25 14.64
C ASN A 103 -8.81 2.78 14.19
N ASP A 104 -8.30 2.44 13.01
CA ASP A 104 -8.40 1.10 12.44
C ASP A 104 -7.26 0.14 12.82
N GLU A 105 -6.29 0.58 13.65
CA GLU A 105 -5.17 -0.25 14.13
C GLU A 105 -5.63 -1.55 14.82
N LYS A 106 -6.78 -1.53 15.50
CA LYS A 106 -7.35 -2.73 16.13
C LYS A 106 -7.79 -3.75 15.08
N SER A 107 -8.34 -3.29 13.96
CA SER A 107 -8.70 -4.14 12.82
C SER A 107 -7.44 -4.80 12.25
N LEU A 108 -6.31 -4.05 12.18
CA LEU A 108 -5.01 -4.46 11.64
C LEU A 108 -4.31 -5.62 12.39
N SER A 109 -4.60 -5.79 13.67
CA SER A 109 -4.03 -6.89 14.47
C SER A 109 -4.45 -8.30 14.02
N ALA A 110 -5.55 -8.42 13.25
CA ALA A 110 -6.10 -9.69 12.77
C ALA A 110 -5.75 -10.03 11.31
N ILE A 111 -4.92 -9.22 10.64
CA ILE A 111 -4.89 -9.16 9.17
C ILE A 111 -3.67 -9.86 8.57
N ASN A 112 -3.87 -10.53 7.43
CA ASN A 112 -2.80 -11.12 6.62
C ASN A 112 -2.56 -10.34 5.30
N HIS A 113 -3.53 -9.56 4.81
CA HIS A 113 -3.44 -8.90 3.51
C HIS A 113 -4.12 -7.51 3.51
N VAL A 114 -3.36 -6.48 3.16
CA VAL A 114 -3.77 -5.07 3.14
C VAL A 114 -3.46 -4.48 1.77
N ILE A 115 -4.46 -3.81 1.18
CA ILE A 115 -4.31 -3.03 -0.04
C ILE A 115 -4.36 -1.55 0.36
N LEU A 116 -3.25 -0.83 0.19
CA LEU A 116 -3.16 0.61 0.43
C LEU A 116 -3.19 1.35 -0.89
N ASN A 117 -4.11 2.30 -1.01
CA ASN A 117 -4.25 3.14 -2.19
C ASN A 117 -3.74 4.55 -1.87
N ASN A 118 -2.65 4.93 -2.55
CA ASN A 118 -2.03 6.24 -2.38
C ASN A 118 -2.38 7.18 -3.53
N LYS A 119 -2.74 8.41 -3.17
CA LYS A 119 -2.93 9.54 -4.08
C LYS A 119 -1.57 10.09 -4.50
N SER A 120 -1.39 10.37 -5.79
CA SER A 120 -0.26 11.21 -6.22
C SER A 120 -0.49 12.64 -5.72
N SER A 121 0.45 13.17 -4.92
CA SER A 121 0.66 14.61 -4.92
C SER A 121 1.18 14.98 -6.31
N LYS A 122 0.68 16.09 -6.86
CA LYS A 122 1.14 16.62 -8.15
C LYS A 122 2.62 17.00 -8.10
#